data_AF-A0A915NSQ8-F1
#
_entry.id   AF-A0A915NSQ8-F1
#
_cell.length_a   1.000
_cell.length_b   1.000
_cell.length_c   1.000
_cell.angle_alpha   90.00
_cell.angle_beta   90.00
_cell.angle_gamma   90.00
#
_symmetry.space_group_name_H-M   'P 1'
#
loop_
_entity.id
_entity.type
_entity.pdbx_description
1 polymer ?
#
loop_
_entity_poly.entity_id
_entity_poly.type
_entity_poly.pdbx_seq_one_letter_code
_entity_poly.pdbx_strand_id
1 'polypeptide(L)'
;LENYYQNHRRYMRSRNDLQMLGRLDEVSDCSPFDYLDGRKIAPCGAIANSMFNDTFTLKEKYTGKTIEWSYEELIWPADRTKFINPKCSNGDCQTINDLCGVFQGYSKPPNWIKPPCQLDIQNVQNRLLRGNYTLEIGYNYNVSAFSGRKSFVISTTSWLGGRNPFLGFAYIAVGILCAIFGFVFIFIHIKYGHTLREMAVVELKEGEGAHSHSQ
;
A
#
# COMPACT_ATOMS: atom_id res chain seq x y z
N LEU A 1 3.43 12.15 2.17
CA LEU A 1 4.03 12.78 3.36
C LEU A 1 5.48 12.34 3.44
N GLU A 2 6.40 13.29 3.57
CA GLU A 2 7.82 13.03 3.80
C GLU A 2 8.17 13.35 5.26
N ASN A 3 9.19 12.68 5.79
CA ASN A 3 9.61 12.76 7.19
C ASN A 3 8.49 12.42 8.20
N TYR A 4 7.59 11.50 7.83
CA TYR A 4 6.49 11.04 8.67
C TYR A 4 6.60 9.53 8.95
N TYR A 5 7.03 9.17 10.15
CA TYR A 5 7.45 7.81 10.52
C TYR A 5 6.30 6.93 11.01
N GLN A 6 5.49 6.43 10.07
CA GLN A 6 4.43 5.45 10.37
C GLN A 6 4.96 4.07 10.76
N ASN A 7 6.25 3.82 10.58
CA ASN A 7 6.93 2.57 10.90
C ASN A 7 7.52 2.52 12.32
N HIS A 8 7.35 3.56 13.12
CA HIS A 8 7.80 3.54 14.50
C HIS A 8 7.00 2.52 15.31
N ARG A 9 7.67 1.60 16.01
CA ARG A 9 7.04 0.48 16.73
C ARG A 9 5.90 0.91 17.66
N ARG A 10 6.08 2.00 18.42
CA ARG A 10 5.02 2.51 19.32
C ARG A 10 3.84 3.09 18.56
N TYR A 11 4.08 3.72 17.40
CA TYR A 11 3.02 4.24 16.55
C TYR A 11 2.19 3.10 15.96
N MET A 12 2.85 2.09 15.39
CA MET A 12 2.19 0.90 14.83
C MET A 12 1.37 0.10 15.85
N ARG A 13 1.84 0.04 17.11
CA ARG A 13 1.14 -0.65 18.20
C ARG A 13 0.00 0.15 18.82
N SER A 14 -0.02 1.47 18.66
CA SER A 14 -1.01 2.34 19.26
C SER A 14 -2.33 2.30 18.47
N ARG A 15 -3.02 1.16 18.57
CA ARG A 15 -4.35 0.85 18.02
C ARG A 15 -4.90 -0.40 18.71
N ASN A 16 -6.22 -0.58 18.72
CA ASN A 16 -6.85 -1.81 19.21
C ASN A 16 -7.67 -2.47 18.09
N ASP A 17 -7.31 -3.71 17.74
CA ASP A 17 -7.91 -4.41 16.61
C ASP A 17 -9.37 -4.84 16.89
N LEU A 18 -9.76 -5.06 18.15
CA LEU A 18 -11.16 -5.35 18.50
C LEU A 18 -12.05 -4.11 18.36
N GLN A 19 -11.51 -2.93 18.66
CA GLN A 19 -12.20 -1.67 18.44
C GLN A 19 -12.44 -1.40 16.95
N MET A 20 -11.47 -1.75 16.11
CA MET A 20 -11.60 -1.68 14.64
C MET A 20 -12.70 -2.63 14.11
N LEU A 21 -13.01 -3.70 14.83
CA LEU A 21 -14.12 -4.62 14.56
C LEU A 21 -15.47 -4.14 15.15
N GLY A 22 -15.53 -2.92 15.68
CA GLY A 22 -16.75 -2.32 16.22
C GLY A 22 -16.97 -2.52 17.72
N ARG A 23 -16.00 -3.08 18.47
CA ARG A 23 -16.07 -3.18 19.94
C ARG A 23 -15.49 -1.93 20.60
N LEU A 24 -16.29 -0.87 20.67
CA LEU A 24 -15.83 0.46 21.08
C LEU A 24 -15.17 0.52 22.47
N ASP A 25 -15.52 -0.41 23.36
CA ASP A 25 -15.00 -0.49 24.72
C ASP A 25 -13.53 -0.95 24.82
N GLU A 26 -12.98 -1.52 23.77
CA GLU A 26 -11.64 -2.11 23.76
C GLU A 26 -10.57 -1.05 23.44
N VAL A 27 -9.75 -0.66 24.42
CA VAL A 27 -8.73 0.42 24.26
C VAL A 27 -7.34 0.08 24.82
N SER A 28 -7.11 -1.18 25.21
CA SER A 28 -5.91 -1.65 25.94
C SER A 28 -4.56 -1.22 25.36
N ASP A 29 -4.46 -1.19 24.03
CA ASP A 29 -3.20 -0.97 23.30
C ASP A 29 -3.09 0.45 22.72
N CYS A 30 -4.04 1.33 23.04
CA CYS A 30 -4.16 2.64 22.40
C CYS A 30 -3.43 3.78 23.10
N SER A 31 -2.74 3.52 24.21
CA SER A 31 -2.00 4.55 24.95
C SER A 31 -1.04 5.34 24.02
N PRO A 32 -0.94 6.68 24.18
CA PRO A 32 -1.63 7.54 25.17
C PRO A 32 -3.00 8.08 24.68
N PHE A 33 -3.54 7.57 23.58
CA PHE A 33 -4.79 8.02 22.97
C PHE A 33 -5.90 6.99 23.19
N ASP A 34 -6.00 6.47 24.40
CA ASP A 34 -7.03 5.56 24.89
C ASP A 34 -8.19 6.30 25.56
N TYR A 35 -7.91 7.40 26.27
CA TYR A 35 -8.91 8.22 26.96
C TYR A 35 -8.74 9.73 26.70
N LEU A 36 -9.86 10.45 26.69
CA LEU A 36 -9.93 11.90 26.72
C LEU A 36 -11.06 12.31 27.67
N ASP A 37 -10.74 13.13 28.67
CA ASP A 37 -11.69 13.64 29.68
C ASP A 37 -12.49 12.52 30.37
N GLY A 38 -11.83 11.39 30.66
CA GLY A 38 -12.44 10.23 31.31
C GLY A 38 -13.31 9.35 30.40
N ARG A 39 -13.46 9.69 29.11
CA ARG A 39 -14.16 8.89 28.10
C ARG A 39 -13.18 8.15 27.20
N LYS A 40 -13.52 6.92 26.82
CA LYS A 40 -12.75 6.16 25.84
C LYS A 40 -12.76 6.88 24.50
N ILE A 41 -11.61 6.96 23.86
CA ILE A 41 -11.50 7.51 22.50
C ILE A 41 -11.95 6.44 21.51
N ALA A 42 -12.75 6.81 20.51
CA ALA A 42 -13.17 5.92 19.43
C ALA A 42 -13.09 6.62 18.06
N PRO A 43 -12.27 6.14 17.11
CA PRO A 43 -11.26 5.09 17.27
C PRO A 43 -10.04 5.57 18.07
N CYS A 44 -9.51 4.73 18.96
CA CYS A 44 -8.38 5.04 19.82
C CYS A 44 -7.02 4.86 19.10
N GLY A 45 -5.97 5.42 19.70
CA GLY A 45 -4.59 5.20 19.30
C GLY A 45 -3.97 6.30 18.43
N ALA A 46 -2.64 6.28 18.34
CA ALA A 46 -1.85 7.30 17.65
C ALA A 46 -2.12 7.30 16.14
N ILE A 47 -2.39 6.14 15.56
CA ILE A 47 -2.71 6.01 14.13
C ILE A 47 -4.00 6.78 13.82
N ALA A 48 -5.06 6.52 14.59
CA ALA A 48 -6.31 7.25 14.47
C ALA A 48 -6.12 8.74 14.75
N ASN A 49 -5.51 9.12 15.87
CA ASN A 49 -5.35 10.53 16.24
C ASN A 49 -4.49 11.34 15.25
N SER A 50 -3.65 10.70 14.46
CA SER A 50 -2.77 11.37 13.50
C SER A 50 -3.31 11.37 12.06
N MET A 51 -4.60 11.03 11.89
CA MET A 51 -5.27 10.97 10.59
C MET A 51 -5.07 12.26 9.78
N PHE A 52 -4.64 12.09 8.54
CA PHE A 52 -4.45 13.19 7.61
C PHE A 52 -5.78 13.88 7.30
N ASN A 53 -5.81 15.21 7.37
CA ASN A 53 -7.05 16.00 7.35
C ASN A 53 -7.02 17.21 6.39
N ASP A 54 -6.06 17.30 5.46
CA ASP A 54 -6.19 18.26 4.35
C ASP A 54 -7.39 17.89 3.47
N THR A 55 -8.01 18.89 2.88
CA THR A 55 -9.13 18.69 1.95
C THR A 55 -8.68 18.96 0.52
N PHE A 56 -9.13 18.14 -0.42
CA PHE A 56 -8.85 18.31 -1.84
C PHE A 56 -10.14 18.59 -2.58
N THR A 57 -10.22 19.72 -3.29
CA THR A 57 -11.36 20.05 -4.13
C THR A 57 -10.86 20.23 -5.55
N LEU A 58 -11.37 19.40 -6.45
CA LEU A 58 -11.03 19.49 -7.86
C LEU A 58 -12.17 20.22 -8.58
N LYS A 59 -11.83 21.27 -9.33
CA LYS A 59 -12.79 22.01 -10.16
C LYS A 59 -12.35 22.00 -11.60
N GLU A 60 -13.28 21.79 -12.52
CA GLU A 60 -12.99 21.99 -13.94
C GLU A 60 -12.73 23.47 -14.23
N LYS A 61 -11.63 23.77 -14.94
CA LYS A 61 -11.11 25.12 -15.12
C LYS A 61 -12.07 26.06 -15.85
N TYR A 62 -12.81 25.55 -16.84
CA TYR A 62 -13.63 26.37 -17.72
C TYR A 62 -15.07 26.55 -17.22
N THR A 63 -15.64 25.51 -16.63
CA THR A 63 -17.03 25.54 -16.13
C THR A 63 -17.12 25.91 -14.65
N GLY A 64 -16.02 25.79 -13.90
CA GLY A 64 -16.01 25.93 -12.45
C GLY A 64 -16.72 24.77 -11.73
N LYS A 65 -17.17 23.74 -12.46
CA LYS A 65 -17.88 22.60 -11.89
C LYS A 65 -16.95 21.80 -10.98
N THR A 66 -17.37 21.58 -9.74
CA THR A 66 -16.67 20.68 -8.81
C THR A 66 -16.77 19.25 -9.32
N ILE A 67 -15.63 18.58 -9.38
CA ILE A 67 -15.54 17.17 -9.69
C ILE A 67 -15.53 16.42 -8.36
N GLU A 68 -16.53 15.58 -8.18
CA GLU A 68 -16.65 14.73 -6.99
C GLU A 68 -15.60 13.62 -7.01
N TRP A 69 -15.02 13.35 -5.84
CA TRP A 69 -14.13 12.22 -5.64
C TRP A 69 -14.94 10.94 -5.46
N SER A 70 -14.45 9.82 -5.97
CA SER A 70 -14.91 8.49 -5.56
C SER A 70 -14.00 7.97 -4.46
N TYR A 71 -14.59 7.50 -3.37
CA TYR A 71 -13.89 6.80 -2.29
C TYR A 71 -14.12 5.28 -2.32
N GLU A 72 -14.88 4.80 -3.32
CA GLU A 72 -15.13 3.37 -3.51
C GLU A 72 -13.85 2.65 -3.96
N GLU A 73 -13.71 1.39 -3.53
CA GLU A 73 -12.61 0.48 -3.91
C GLU A 73 -11.19 0.95 -3.52
N LEU A 74 -11.04 2.00 -2.71
CA LEU A 74 -9.73 2.44 -2.20
C LEU A 74 -9.10 1.47 -1.20
N ILE A 75 -9.93 0.70 -0.48
CA ILE A 75 -9.49 -0.30 0.49
C ILE A 75 -9.54 -1.71 -0.09
N TRP A 76 -8.57 -2.53 0.30
CA TRP A 76 -8.52 -3.93 -0.10
C TRP A 76 -9.77 -4.68 0.35
N PRO A 77 -10.28 -5.66 -0.43
CA PRO A 77 -11.41 -6.48 -0.03
C PRO A 77 -11.24 -7.15 1.34
N ALA A 78 -10.02 -7.56 1.66
CA ALA A 78 -9.68 -8.19 2.94
C ALA A 78 -9.67 -7.23 4.13
N ASP A 79 -9.57 -5.91 3.90
CA ASP A 79 -9.63 -4.92 4.99
C ASP A 79 -11.08 -4.53 5.33
N ARG A 80 -12.04 -4.75 4.41
CA ARG A 80 -13.47 -4.56 4.67
C ARG A 80 -14.03 -5.42 5.79
N THR A 81 -13.35 -6.54 6.12
CA THR A 81 -13.73 -7.42 7.23
C THR A 81 -13.01 -7.09 8.53
N LYS A 82 -11.98 -6.22 8.49
CA LYS A 82 -11.19 -5.81 9.66
C LYS A 82 -11.65 -4.49 10.25
N PHE A 83 -12.25 -3.63 9.43
CA PHE A 83 -12.75 -2.32 9.82
C PHE A 83 -14.27 -2.32 9.67
N ILE A 84 -14.99 -2.46 10.78
CA ILE A 84 -16.44 -2.60 10.82
C ILE A 84 -17.01 -1.59 11.80
N ASN A 85 -18.09 -0.93 11.39
CA ASN A 85 -18.84 -0.05 12.29
C ASN A 85 -19.42 -0.84 13.48
N PRO A 86 -19.54 -0.21 14.66
CA PRO A 86 -20.19 -0.84 15.80
C PRO A 86 -21.63 -1.21 15.47
N LYS A 87 -22.12 -2.27 16.10
CA LYS A 87 -23.52 -2.66 16.00
C LYS A 87 -24.40 -1.71 16.82
N CYS A 88 -25.57 -1.39 16.29
CA CYS A 88 -26.65 -0.70 16.97
C CYS A 88 -27.53 -1.71 17.74
N SER A 89 -28.48 -1.22 18.55
CA SER A 89 -29.34 -2.07 19.42
C SER A 89 -30.08 -3.20 18.69
N ASN A 90 -30.39 -3.02 17.40
CA ASN A 90 -31.11 -3.99 16.57
C ASN A 90 -30.22 -4.65 15.50
N GLY A 91 -28.90 -4.67 15.69
CA GLY A 91 -27.95 -5.22 14.73
C GLY A 91 -27.20 -4.12 13.97
N ASP A 92 -27.24 -4.13 12.64
CA ASP A 92 -26.53 -3.12 11.84
C ASP A 92 -27.22 -1.75 11.88
N CYS A 93 -26.41 -0.69 12.00
CA CYS A 93 -26.91 0.68 11.97
C CYS A 93 -27.39 1.04 10.57
N GLN A 94 -28.65 1.44 10.44
CA GLN A 94 -29.26 1.76 9.14
C GLN A 94 -29.20 3.25 8.82
N THR A 95 -29.24 4.10 9.84
CA THR A 95 -29.16 5.56 9.67
C THR A 95 -27.91 6.14 10.31
N ILE A 96 -27.50 7.32 9.84
CA ILE A 96 -26.40 8.08 10.43
C ILE A 96 -26.67 8.47 11.89
N ASN A 97 -27.93 8.70 12.24
CA ASN A 97 -28.33 9.07 13.60
C ASN A 97 -28.17 7.88 14.56
N ASP A 98 -28.52 6.67 14.12
CA ASP A 98 -28.31 5.45 14.91
C ASP A 98 -26.82 5.21 15.15
N LEU A 99 -26.02 5.32 14.07
CA LEU A 99 -24.57 5.16 14.16
C LEU A 99 -23.96 6.21 15.09
N CYS A 100 -24.31 7.48 14.93
CA CYS A 100 -23.83 8.54 15.82
C CYS A 100 -24.31 8.38 17.26
N GLY A 101 -25.50 7.81 17.47
CA GLY A 101 -26.04 7.49 18.80
C GLY A 101 -25.11 6.55 19.57
N VAL A 102 -24.57 5.53 18.91
CA VAL A 102 -23.61 4.57 19.52
C VAL A 102 -22.31 5.26 19.97
N PHE A 103 -21.90 6.33 19.29
CA PHE A 103 -20.68 7.09 19.63
C PHE A 103 -20.88 8.17 20.71
N GLN A 104 -22.10 8.48 21.17
CA GLN A 104 -22.35 9.60 22.10
C GLN A 104 -21.62 9.47 23.46
N GLY A 105 -21.33 8.25 23.90
CA GLY A 105 -20.57 7.97 25.13
C GLY A 105 -19.04 8.03 24.97
N TYR A 106 -18.56 8.23 23.75
CA TYR A 106 -17.14 8.14 23.40
C TYR A 106 -16.60 9.49 22.94
N SER A 107 -15.30 9.68 23.12
CA SER A 107 -14.59 10.85 22.60
C SER A 107 -14.07 10.56 21.20
N LYS A 108 -14.24 11.49 20.25
CA LYS A 108 -13.47 11.43 19.01
C LYS A 108 -11.97 11.66 19.30
N PRO A 109 -11.06 11.22 18.43
CA PRO A 109 -9.66 11.58 18.58
C PRO A 109 -9.47 13.11 18.61
N PRO A 110 -8.54 13.62 19.44
CA PRO A 110 -8.32 15.06 19.60
C PRO A 110 -8.19 15.83 18.28
N ASN A 111 -7.41 15.31 17.31
CA ASN A 111 -7.15 16.01 16.06
C ASN A 111 -8.20 15.79 14.96
N TRP A 112 -9.26 15.01 15.23
CA TRP A 112 -10.31 14.80 14.25
C TRP A 112 -11.22 16.02 14.17
N ILE A 113 -11.51 16.48 12.95
CA ILE A 113 -12.45 17.60 12.75
C ILE A 113 -13.89 17.13 12.98
N LYS A 114 -14.22 15.92 12.49
CA LYS A 114 -15.55 15.31 12.58
C LYS A 114 -15.50 14.00 13.37
N PRO A 115 -16.58 13.61 14.06
CA PRO A 115 -16.69 12.29 14.67
C PRO A 115 -16.74 11.17 13.59
N PRO A 116 -16.42 9.92 13.96
CA PRO A 116 -16.34 8.81 13.00
C PRO A 116 -17.60 8.60 12.15
N CYS A 117 -18.78 8.73 12.76
CA CYS A 117 -20.06 8.53 12.10
C CYS A 117 -20.39 9.57 11.00
N GLN A 118 -19.61 10.66 10.89
CA GLN A 118 -19.83 11.76 9.93
C GLN A 118 -18.73 11.87 8.87
N LEU A 119 -17.83 10.87 8.78
CA LEU A 119 -16.72 10.89 7.85
C LEU A 119 -17.12 10.59 6.40
N ASP A 120 -18.18 9.81 6.19
CA ASP A 120 -18.71 9.49 4.87
C ASP A 120 -20.24 9.49 4.91
N ILE A 121 -20.86 10.37 4.12
CA ILE A 121 -22.32 10.62 4.16
C ILE A 121 -22.96 10.28 2.81
N GLN A 122 -22.19 10.17 1.73
CA GLN A 122 -22.71 10.11 0.37
C GLN A 122 -21.68 9.44 -0.54
N ASN A 123 -21.95 8.21 -1.01
CA ASN A 123 -21.14 7.58 -2.04
C ASN A 123 -22.03 7.13 -3.20
N VAL A 124 -21.87 7.78 -4.35
CA VAL A 124 -22.27 7.24 -5.67
C VAL A 124 -21.21 7.65 -6.70
N GLN A 125 -20.32 6.71 -7.01
CA GLN A 125 -19.46 6.58 -8.20
C GLN A 125 -19.17 7.82 -9.06
N ASN A 126 -17.90 8.25 -9.12
CA ASN A 126 -17.42 9.21 -10.12
C ASN A 126 -15.99 8.89 -10.62
N ARG A 127 -15.75 9.14 -11.91
CA ARG A 127 -14.45 9.00 -12.59
C ARG A 127 -14.01 10.35 -13.16
N LEU A 128 -12.70 10.63 -13.11
CA LEU A 128 -12.12 11.85 -13.70
C LEU A 128 -12.02 11.71 -15.24
N LEU A 129 -12.65 12.62 -15.98
CA LEU A 129 -12.51 12.73 -17.44
C LEU A 129 -11.20 13.47 -17.81
N ARG A 130 -10.80 13.44 -19.07
CA ARG A 130 -9.64 14.22 -19.54
C ARG A 130 -10.02 15.71 -19.62
N GLY A 131 -9.29 16.60 -18.94
CA GLY A 131 -9.61 18.02 -18.94
C GLY A 131 -8.58 18.88 -18.18
N ASN A 132 -8.79 20.20 -18.20
CA ASN A 132 -8.02 21.15 -17.41
C ASN A 132 -8.73 21.35 -16.06
N TYR A 133 -8.02 21.06 -14.97
CA TYR A 133 -8.56 21.14 -13.62
C TYR A 133 -7.78 22.13 -12.77
N THR A 134 -8.48 22.76 -11.83
CA THR A 134 -7.93 23.55 -10.73
C THR A 134 -8.07 22.73 -9.47
N LEU A 135 -6.95 22.50 -8.78
CA LEU A 135 -6.94 21.83 -7.49
C LEU A 135 -6.86 22.89 -6.38
N GLU A 136 -7.88 22.94 -5.56
CA GLU A 136 -7.91 23.72 -4.33
C GLU A 136 -7.59 22.80 -3.16
N ILE A 137 -6.61 23.19 -2.34
CA ILE A 137 -6.16 22.40 -1.19
C ILE A 137 -6.45 23.19 0.09
N GLY A 138 -7.26 22.62 0.96
CA GLY A 138 -7.42 23.11 2.34
C GLY A 138 -6.28 22.59 3.20
N TYR A 139 -5.35 23.47 3.57
CA TYR A 139 -4.19 23.12 4.38
C TYR A 139 -4.58 23.05 5.87
N ASN A 140 -4.82 21.84 6.39
CA ASN A 140 -5.19 21.60 7.78
C ASN A 140 -4.12 20.79 8.54
N TYR A 141 -3.34 19.98 7.82
CA TYR A 141 -2.33 19.10 8.39
C TYR A 141 -0.96 19.78 8.40
N ASN A 142 -0.56 20.28 9.56
CA ASN A 142 0.72 20.98 9.71
C ASN A 142 1.90 20.00 9.73
N VAL A 143 2.75 20.09 8.71
CA VAL A 143 3.95 19.25 8.59
C VAL A 143 5.23 19.93 9.09
N SER A 144 5.19 21.24 9.36
CA SER A 144 6.35 22.00 9.84
C SER A 144 6.82 21.58 11.23
N ALA A 145 5.88 21.14 12.08
CA ALA A 145 6.16 20.67 13.44
C ALA A 145 7.14 19.49 13.51
N PHE A 146 7.27 18.74 12.41
CA PHE A 146 8.20 17.62 12.28
C PHE A 146 9.13 17.77 11.07
N SER A 147 9.35 19.00 10.58
CA SER A 147 10.20 19.27 9.41
C SER A 147 9.86 18.39 8.19
N GLY A 148 8.57 18.08 8.01
CA GLY A 148 8.07 17.24 6.93
C GLY A 148 7.68 18.02 5.69
N ARG A 149 7.40 17.28 4.61
CA ARG A 149 6.83 17.81 3.37
C ARG A 149 5.57 17.05 3.00
N LYS A 150 4.65 17.72 2.31
CA LYS A 150 3.45 17.09 1.77
C LYS A 150 3.28 17.45 0.30
N SER A 151 2.89 16.46 -0.47
CA SER A 151 2.73 16.53 -1.92
C SER A 151 1.47 15.78 -2.29
N PHE A 152 0.70 16.34 -3.22
CA PHE A 152 -0.44 15.69 -3.83
C PHE A 152 -0.03 15.15 -5.20
N VAL A 153 -0.35 13.89 -5.49
CA VAL A 153 0.08 13.20 -6.72
C VAL A 153 -1.13 12.60 -7.40
N ILE A 154 -1.35 12.96 -8.67
CA ILE A 154 -2.30 12.30 -9.55
C ILE A 154 -1.54 11.30 -10.41
N SER A 155 -1.92 10.04 -10.34
CA SER A 155 -1.32 8.96 -11.14
C SER A 155 -2.38 8.06 -11.72
N THR A 156 -2.12 7.53 -12.91
CA THR A 156 -2.90 6.43 -13.50
C THR A 156 -2.24 5.09 -13.13
N THR A 157 -3.05 4.07 -12.88
CA THR A 157 -2.56 2.72 -12.63
C THR A 157 -2.32 1.99 -13.95
N SER A 158 -1.11 1.48 -14.16
CA SER A 158 -0.83 0.49 -15.21
C SER A 158 -0.79 -0.91 -14.61
N TRP A 159 -0.68 -1.95 -15.45
CA TRP A 159 -0.60 -3.34 -14.98
C TRP A 159 0.56 -3.59 -14.00
N LEU A 160 1.71 -2.90 -14.18
CA LEU A 160 2.87 -2.96 -13.26
C LEU A 160 2.79 -1.95 -12.12
N GLY A 161 1.66 -1.27 -11.95
CA GLY A 161 1.46 -0.21 -10.97
C GLY A 161 1.75 1.18 -11.52
N GLY A 162 2.28 2.05 -10.65
CA GLY A 162 2.67 3.42 -11.00
C GLY A 162 3.97 3.51 -11.79
N ARG A 163 4.41 4.74 -12.08
CA ARG A 163 5.65 5.00 -12.82
C ARG A 163 6.89 4.57 -12.00
N ASN A 164 7.45 3.40 -12.30
CA ASN A 164 8.66 2.89 -11.68
C ASN A 164 9.64 2.28 -12.72
N PRO A 165 10.66 3.03 -13.16
CA PRO A 165 11.61 2.54 -14.17
C PRO A 165 12.64 1.54 -13.61
N PHE A 166 12.75 1.41 -12.28
CA PHE A 166 13.75 0.55 -11.64
C PHE A 166 13.61 -0.91 -12.09
N LEU A 167 12.37 -1.43 -12.10
CA LEU A 167 12.11 -2.81 -12.49
C LEU A 167 12.58 -3.09 -13.93
N GLY A 168 12.32 -2.14 -14.85
CA GLY A 168 12.77 -2.23 -16.24
C GLY A 168 14.29 -2.24 -16.35
N PHE A 169 14.98 -1.34 -15.66
CA PHE A 169 16.45 -1.32 -15.65
C PHE A 169 17.05 -2.59 -15.02
N ALA A 170 16.44 -3.13 -13.96
CA ALA A 170 16.88 -4.37 -13.34
C ALA A 170 16.80 -5.56 -14.30
N TYR A 171 15.69 -5.70 -15.04
CA TYR A 171 15.55 -6.76 -16.05
C TYR A 171 16.53 -6.60 -17.21
N ILE A 172 16.76 -5.37 -17.69
CA ILE A 172 17.73 -5.11 -18.75
C ILE A 172 19.15 -5.47 -18.28
N ALA A 173 19.53 -5.10 -17.05
CA ALA A 173 20.84 -5.41 -16.49
C ALA A 173 21.07 -6.92 -16.38
N VAL A 174 20.09 -7.68 -15.87
CA VAL A 174 20.17 -9.14 -15.79
C VAL A 174 20.22 -9.76 -17.19
N GLY A 175 19.42 -9.27 -18.14
CA GLY A 175 19.43 -9.73 -19.52
C GLY A 175 20.78 -9.56 -20.21
N ILE A 176 21.44 -8.40 -20.02
CA ILE A 176 22.79 -8.13 -20.53
C ILE A 176 23.80 -9.10 -19.90
N LEU A 177 23.74 -9.30 -18.58
CA LEU A 177 24.63 -10.23 -17.87
C LEU A 177 24.47 -11.68 -18.41
N CYS A 178 23.24 -12.14 -18.59
CA CYS A 178 22.95 -13.45 -19.16
C CYS A 178 23.44 -13.58 -20.62
N ALA A 179 23.29 -12.53 -21.43
CA ALA A 179 23.80 -12.52 -22.81
C ALA A 179 25.34 -12.63 -22.84
N ILE A 180 26.04 -11.91 -21.96
CA ILE A 180 27.50 -12.00 -21.83
C ILE A 180 27.91 -13.43 -21.48
N PHE A 181 27.27 -14.06 -20.48
CA PHE A 181 27.55 -15.45 -20.15
C PHE A 181 27.24 -16.40 -21.30
N GLY A 182 26.14 -16.18 -22.03
CA GLY A 182 25.81 -16.92 -23.24
C GLY A 182 26.92 -16.85 -24.30
N PHE A 183 27.43 -15.65 -24.59
CA PHE A 183 28.54 -15.47 -25.52
C PHE A 183 29.83 -16.15 -25.05
N VAL A 184 30.14 -16.07 -23.76
CA VAL A 184 31.31 -16.75 -23.18
C VAL A 184 31.19 -18.26 -23.33
N PHE A 185 30.04 -18.85 -23.00
CA PHE A 185 29.83 -20.29 -23.16
C PHE A 185 29.85 -20.73 -24.62
N ILE A 186 29.25 -19.96 -25.53
CA ILE A 186 29.34 -20.23 -26.98
C ILE A 186 30.78 -20.18 -27.45
N PHE A 187 31.57 -19.18 -27.04
CA PHE A 187 32.98 -19.07 -27.39
C PHE A 187 33.79 -20.26 -26.89
N ILE A 188 33.58 -20.67 -25.63
CA ILE A 188 34.21 -21.86 -25.05
C ILE A 188 33.82 -23.11 -25.85
N HIS A 189 32.53 -23.27 -26.20
CA HIS A 189 32.07 -24.41 -26.98
C HIS A 189 32.65 -24.44 -28.39
N ILE A 190 32.81 -23.30 -29.07
CA ILE A 190 33.42 -23.27 -30.41
C ILE A 190 34.91 -23.61 -30.33
N LYS A 191 35.63 -23.15 -29.29
CA LYS A 191 37.08 -23.33 -29.18
C LYS A 191 37.49 -24.69 -28.59
N TYR A 192 36.71 -25.20 -27.63
CA TYR A 192 37.03 -26.39 -26.85
C TYR A 192 35.96 -27.49 -26.93
N GLY A 193 34.88 -27.27 -27.67
CA GLY A 193 33.85 -28.26 -27.89
C GLY A 193 34.37 -29.35 -28.81
N HIS A 194 34.93 -30.40 -28.21
CA HIS A 194 35.13 -31.66 -28.91
C HIS A 194 33.75 -32.21 -29.31
N THR A 195 33.64 -32.63 -30.57
CA THR A 195 32.44 -33.35 -31.01
C THR A 195 32.32 -34.60 -30.13
N LEU A 196 31.14 -34.92 -29.58
CA LEU A 196 30.90 -36.13 -28.77
C LEU A 196 31.43 -37.41 -29.46
N ARG A 197 31.49 -37.40 -30.79
CA ARG A 197 32.06 -38.43 -31.65
C ARG A 197 33.57 -38.61 -31.48
N GLU A 198 34.34 -37.54 -31.23
CA GLU A 198 35.78 -37.62 -30.98
C GLU A 198 36.08 -38.20 -29.59
N MET A 199 35.31 -37.82 -28.57
CA MET A 199 35.46 -38.40 -27.22
C MET A 199 35.09 -39.89 -27.20
N ALA A 200 34.03 -40.29 -27.92
CA ALA A 200 33.67 -41.70 -28.08
C ALA A 200 34.73 -42.53 -28.85
N VAL A 201 35.44 -41.93 -29.81
CA VAL A 201 36.54 -42.60 -30.53
C VAL A 201 37.78 -42.74 -29.65
N VAL A 202 38.06 -41.80 -28.74
CA VAL A 202 39.16 -41.92 -27.77
C VAL A 202 38.90 -43.05 -26.77
N GLU A 203 37.69 -43.17 -26.22
CA GLU A 203 37.33 -44.27 -25.31
C GLU A 203 37.43 -45.66 -25.99
N LEU A 204 37.02 -45.77 -27.25
CA LEU A 204 37.17 -47.03 -28.00
C LEU A 204 38.64 -47.40 -28.25
N LYS A 205 39.50 -46.42 -28.53
CA LYS A 205 40.94 -46.65 -28.73
C LYS A 205 41.68 -46.98 -27.44
N GLU A 206 41.30 -46.39 -26.31
CA GLU A 206 41.85 -46.77 -24.99
C GLU A 206 41.39 -48.18 -24.59
N GLY A 207 40.14 -48.55 -24.90
CA GLY A 207 39.63 -49.92 -24.68
C GLY A 207 40.35 -50.99 -25.50
N GLU A 208 40.70 -50.71 -26.77
CA GLU A 208 41.48 -51.63 -27.61
C GLU A 208 42.96 -51.70 -27.19
N GLY A 209 43.56 -50.58 -26.76
CA GLY A 209 44.94 -50.53 -26.29
C GLY A 209 45.19 -51.26 -24.97
N ALA A 210 44.20 -51.27 -24.07
CA ALA A 210 44.30 -51.97 -22.78
C ALA A 210 44.36 -53.50 -22.92
N HIS A 211 43.83 -54.07 -24.01
CA HIS A 211 43.87 -55.51 -24.26
C HIS A 211 45.17 -56.01 -24.92
N SER A 212 46.00 -55.12 -25.47
CA SER A 212 47.25 -55.50 -26.15
C SER A 212 48.44 -55.70 -25.22
N HIS A 213 48.33 -55.36 -23.92
CA HIS A 213 49.43 -55.45 -22.96
C HIS A 213 49.32 -56.59 -21.94
N SER A 214 48.39 -57.54 -22.13
CA SER A 214 48.20 -58.69 -21.21
C SER A 214 48.47 -60.08 -21.83
N GLN A 215 49.37 -60.19 -22.81
CA GLN A 215 49.90 -61.49 -23.26
C GLN A 215 51.39 -61.61 -22.96
#